data_AF-A0A8M1F3C9-F1
#
_entry.id   AF-A0A8M1F3C9-F1
#
_cell.length_a   1.000
_cell.length_b   1.000
_cell.length_c   1.000
_cell.angle_alpha   90.00
_cell.angle_beta   90.00
_cell.angle_gamma   90.00
#
_symmetry.space_group_name_H-M   'P 1'
#
loop_
_entity.id
_entity.type
_entity.pdbx_description
1 polymer ?
#
loop_
_entity_poly.entity_id
_entity_poly.type
_entity_poly.pdbx_seq_one_letter_code
_entity_poly.pdbx_strand_id
1 'polypeptide(L)'
;MRPGTAGTLKTAFFFFASICAWYSGYLLAELIPEVSLTSAVYSIRSISEKPLLKAPAPKRQKCDHWTPCPLNTYAYRLLSGGGKDKYAKICFEDELLMGEKTRNVGRGINIAIVNYMTGKVIATRHFDMFEGDNSGPMTKFIQSAPPKSLLFMVTQDDGASRLKEDAKKVIEALGSKQIRNIRFRSSWVFLTAKGFELPAEIQRENINHSESARNRYSGWPAEVQIEGCIPKQPS
;
A
#
# COMPACT_ATOMS: atom_id res chain seq x y z
N MET A 1 -30.15 -37.23 -75.16
CA MET A 1 -29.60 -35.96 -74.63
C MET A 1 -28.13 -36.19 -74.28
N ARG A 2 -27.19 -35.44 -74.88
CA ARG A 2 -25.73 -35.68 -74.77
C ARG A 2 -25.18 -35.18 -73.43
N PRO A 3 -24.52 -36.01 -72.59
CA PRO A 3 -23.89 -35.56 -71.35
C PRO A 3 -22.35 -35.60 -71.48
N GLY A 4 -21.79 -34.99 -72.52
CA GLY A 4 -20.34 -34.94 -72.75
C GLY A 4 -19.72 -33.54 -72.65
N THR A 5 -20.55 -32.51 -72.51
CA THR A 5 -20.15 -31.10 -72.67
C THR A 5 -19.99 -30.34 -71.35
N ALA A 6 -20.62 -30.80 -70.26
CA ALA A 6 -20.60 -30.07 -68.98
C ALA A 6 -19.28 -30.24 -68.19
N GLY A 7 -18.63 -31.42 -68.27
CA GLY A 7 -17.37 -31.69 -67.57
C GLY A 7 -16.17 -31.00 -68.21
N THR A 8 -16.07 -31.06 -69.54
CA THR A 8 -15.04 -30.40 -70.34
C THR A 8 -15.10 -28.87 -70.22
N LEU A 9 -16.30 -28.29 -70.15
CA LEU A 9 -16.48 -26.85 -69.96
C LEU A 9 -15.99 -26.37 -68.58
N LYS A 10 -16.24 -27.13 -67.52
CA LYS A 10 -15.74 -26.82 -66.16
C LYS A 10 -14.22 -26.88 -66.08
N THR A 11 -13.61 -27.90 -66.70
CA THR A 11 -12.15 -28.04 -66.73
C THR A 11 -11.51 -26.90 -67.51
N ALA A 12 -12.06 -26.52 -68.67
CA ALA A 12 -11.59 -25.39 -69.45
C ALA A 12 -11.70 -24.06 -68.68
N PHE A 13 -12.82 -23.84 -67.97
CA PHE A 13 -13.00 -22.67 -67.13
C PHE A 13 -11.98 -22.61 -65.98
N PHE A 14 -11.66 -23.75 -65.36
CA PHE A 14 -10.67 -23.83 -64.29
C PHE A 14 -9.26 -23.47 -64.79
N PHE A 15 -8.85 -24.00 -65.93
CA PHE A 15 -7.56 -23.64 -66.55
C PHE A 15 -7.51 -22.16 -66.92
N PHE A 16 -8.58 -21.63 -67.51
CA PHE A 16 -8.67 -20.20 -67.85
C PHE A 16 -8.57 -19.32 -66.60
N ALA A 17 -9.33 -19.63 -65.55
CA ALA A 17 -9.28 -18.90 -64.29
C ALA A 17 -7.89 -18.95 -63.62
N SER A 18 -7.22 -20.11 -63.68
CA SER A 18 -5.86 -20.26 -63.16
C SER A 18 -4.85 -19.42 -63.94
N ILE A 19 -4.96 -19.38 -65.27
CA ILE A 19 -4.10 -18.54 -66.11
C ILE A 19 -4.39 -17.05 -65.84
N CYS A 20 -5.66 -16.65 -65.72
CA CYS A 20 -6.03 -15.28 -65.36
C CYS A 20 -5.49 -14.87 -63.99
N ALA A 21 -5.56 -15.76 -62.98
CA ALA A 21 -5.03 -15.49 -61.65
C ALA A 21 -3.50 -15.31 -61.69
N TRP A 22 -2.79 -16.18 -62.42
CA TRP A 22 -1.34 -16.07 -62.59
C TRP A 22 -0.94 -14.76 -63.28
N TYR A 23 -1.61 -14.44 -64.40
CA TYR A 23 -1.34 -13.23 -65.16
C TYR A 23 -1.66 -11.97 -64.34
N SER A 24 -2.74 -11.98 -63.58
CA SER A 24 -3.11 -10.87 -62.69
C SER A 24 -2.09 -10.68 -61.56
N GLY A 25 -1.56 -11.77 -60.99
CA GLY A 25 -0.50 -11.72 -59.99
C GLY A 25 0.81 -11.16 -60.56
N TYR A 26 1.17 -11.57 -61.77
CA TYR A 26 2.33 -11.03 -62.49
C TYR A 26 2.17 -9.53 -62.79
N LEU A 27 1.02 -9.13 -63.32
CA LEU A 27 0.71 -7.73 -63.62
C LEU A 27 0.74 -6.88 -62.34
N LEU A 28 0.18 -7.40 -61.24
CA LEU A 28 0.21 -6.75 -59.94
C LEU A 28 1.66 -6.60 -59.42
N ALA A 29 2.52 -7.58 -59.63
CA ALA A 29 3.94 -7.50 -59.26
C ALA A 29 4.70 -6.44 -60.07
N GLU A 30 4.41 -6.30 -61.37
CA GLU A 30 4.97 -5.22 -62.21
C GLU A 30 4.42 -3.83 -61.86
N LEU A 31 3.16 -3.75 -61.43
CA LEU A 31 2.50 -2.48 -61.07
C LEU A 31 2.84 -1.99 -59.66
N ILE A 32 3.35 -2.83 -58.76
CA ILE A 32 3.79 -2.42 -57.42
C ILE A 32 5.23 -1.90 -57.51
N PRO A 33 5.49 -0.60 -57.35
CA PRO A 33 6.85 -0.08 -57.36
C PRO A 33 7.63 -0.60 -56.15
N GLU A 34 8.81 -1.18 -56.39
CA GLU A 34 9.80 -1.66 -55.39
C GLU A 34 10.04 -0.66 -54.23
N VAL A 35 9.91 0.64 -54.52
CA VAL A 35 10.08 1.76 -53.58
C VAL A 35 9.04 1.75 -52.44
N SER A 36 7.82 1.29 -52.72
CA SER A 36 6.73 1.19 -51.74
C SER A 36 7.03 0.10 -50.70
N LEU A 37 7.46 -1.08 -51.17
CA LEU A 37 7.82 -2.21 -50.32
C LEU A 37 9.04 -1.92 -49.44
N THR A 38 10.08 -1.32 -50.00
CA THR A 38 11.26 -0.91 -49.22
C THR A 38 10.90 0.11 -48.15
N SER A 39 10.05 1.10 -48.45
CA SER A 39 9.61 2.08 -47.44
C SER A 39 8.76 1.45 -46.32
N ALA A 40 7.90 0.49 -46.64
CA ALA A 40 7.10 -0.24 -45.67
C ALA A 40 7.99 -1.12 -44.76
N VAL A 41 8.94 -1.85 -45.35
CA VAL A 41 9.92 -2.66 -44.60
C VAL A 41 10.81 -1.76 -43.73
N TYR A 42 11.25 -0.61 -44.25
CA TYR A 42 12.06 0.34 -43.50
C TYR A 42 11.27 0.94 -42.32
N SER A 43 10.00 1.27 -42.54
CA SER A 43 9.09 1.75 -41.49
C SER A 43 8.91 0.71 -40.38
N ILE A 44 8.67 -0.56 -40.74
CA ILE A 44 8.53 -1.66 -39.77
C ILE A 44 9.83 -1.89 -38.98
N ARG A 45 10.99 -1.84 -39.66
CA ARG A 45 12.30 -1.98 -39.01
C ARG A 45 12.57 -0.83 -38.03
N SER A 46 12.21 0.40 -38.40
CA SER A 46 12.35 1.57 -37.54
C SER A 46 11.47 1.52 -36.29
N ILE A 47 10.32 0.84 -36.34
CA ILE A 47 9.46 0.62 -35.17
C ILE A 47 10.14 -0.31 -34.15
N SER A 48 10.89 -1.31 -34.62
CA SER A 48 11.69 -2.20 -33.76
C SER A 48 12.92 -1.50 -33.18
N GLU A 49 13.44 -0.47 -33.84
CA GLU A 49 14.64 0.27 -33.41
C GLU A 49 14.32 1.48 -32.52
N LYS A 50 13.05 1.91 -32.43
CA LYS A 50 12.66 2.93 -31.45
C LYS A 50 12.95 2.39 -30.05
N PRO A 51 13.84 3.03 -29.27
CA PRO A 51 14.13 2.59 -27.92
C PRO A 51 12.82 2.65 -27.14
N LEU A 52 12.34 1.49 -26.69
CA LEU A 52 11.25 1.42 -25.73
C LEU A 52 11.69 2.23 -24.52
N LEU A 53 11.07 3.41 -24.33
CA LEU A 53 11.25 4.21 -23.13
C LEU A 53 10.74 3.38 -21.94
N LYS A 54 11.65 2.64 -21.32
CA LYS A 54 11.37 1.96 -20.06
C LYS A 54 11.28 3.04 -18.99
N ALA A 55 10.11 3.18 -18.39
CA ALA A 55 9.99 3.95 -17.16
C ALA A 55 11.04 3.43 -16.16
N PRO A 56 11.77 4.30 -15.47
CA PRO A 56 12.68 3.88 -14.41
C PRO A 56 11.92 3.05 -13.38
N ALA A 57 12.56 2.03 -12.83
CA ALA A 57 11.94 1.21 -11.80
C ALA A 57 11.41 2.11 -10.66
N PRO A 58 10.17 1.89 -10.18
CA PRO A 58 9.60 2.72 -9.14
C PRO A 58 10.51 2.67 -7.91
N LYS A 59 10.96 3.85 -7.47
CA LYS A 59 11.82 3.95 -6.30
C LYS A 59 11.00 3.65 -5.05
N ARG A 60 11.48 2.71 -4.22
CA ARG A 60 10.91 2.45 -2.89
C ARG A 60 10.99 3.71 -2.03
N GLN A 61 9.87 4.10 -1.42
CA GLN A 61 9.81 5.22 -0.49
C GLN A 61 10.02 4.75 0.95
N LYS A 62 10.37 5.68 1.84
CA LYS A 62 10.53 5.39 3.29
C LYS A 62 9.23 4.79 3.85
N CYS A 63 9.35 3.78 4.70
CA CYS A 63 8.20 3.05 5.25
C CYS A 63 7.24 2.47 4.19
N ASP A 64 7.75 2.25 2.97
CA ASP A 64 6.98 1.72 1.84
C ASP A 64 5.74 2.57 1.49
N HIS A 65 5.84 3.90 1.68
CA HIS A 65 4.80 4.85 1.27
C HIS A 65 4.49 4.77 -0.22
N TRP A 66 3.24 5.10 -0.56
CA TRP A 66 2.82 5.20 -1.96
C TRP A 66 3.48 6.38 -2.69
N THR A 67 3.57 7.53 -2.02
CA THR A 67 4.19 8.76 -2.54
C THR A 67 5.38 9.19 -1.69
N PRO A 68 6.37 9.88 -2.28
CA PRO A 68 7.46 10.46 -1.50
C PRO A 68 6.94 11.56 -0.56
N CYS A 69 7.47 11.59 0.67
CA CYS A 69 7.22 12.70 1.58
C CYS A 69 7.90 14.01 1.11
N PRO A 70 7.31 15.18 1.40
CA PRO A 70 7.94 16.47 1.14
C PRO A 70 9.28 16.63 1.88
N LEU A 71 10.11 17.54 1.40
CA LEU A 71 11.35 17.91 2.09
C LEU A 71 11.06 18.41 3.51
N ASN A 72 12.02 18.21 4.41
CA ASN A 72 11.93 18.60 5.82
C ASN A 72 10.71 18.02 6.57
N THR A 73 10.34 16.78 6.27
CA THR A 73 9.32 16.03 7.01
C THR A 73 9.88 14.69 7.50
N TYR A 74 9.24 14.11 8.52
CA TYR A 74 9.44 12.72 8.95
C TYR A 74 8.36 11.82 8.35
N ALA A 75 8.75 10.72 7.73
CA ALA A 75 7.83 9.69 7.25
C ALA A 75 7.44 8.75 8.40
N TYR A 76 6.16 8.41 8.52
CA TYR A 76 5.68 7.36 9.44
C TYR A 76 4.67 6.45 8.77
N ARG A 77 4.57 5.21 9.26
CA ARG A 77 3.50 4.27 8.90
C ARG A 77 3.16 3.41 10.11
N LEU A 78 1.88 3.42 10.47
CA LEU A 78 1.32 2.62 11.56
C LEU A 78 0.39 1.58 10.98
N LEU A 79 0.54 0.34 11.46
CA LEU A 79 -0.29 -0.79 11.09
C LEU A 79 -0.70 -1.53 12.37
N SER A 80 -2.00 -1.75 12.57
CA SER A 80 -2.46 -2.62 13.67
C SER A 80 -2.20 -4.09 13.34
N GLY A 81 -2.36 -4.95 14.33
CA GLY A 81 -2.41 -6.39 14.13
C GLY A 81 -3.66 -6.79 13.34
N GLY A 82 -3.55 -7.91 12.62
CA GLY A 82 -4.65 -8.58 11.92
C GLY A 82 -4.78 -10.01 12.43
N GLY A 83 -5.73 -10.25 13.34
CA GLY A 83 -5.81 -11.52 14.07
C GLY A 83 -4.55 -11.78 14.92
N LYS A 84 -4.13 -13.05 14.97
CA LYS A 84 -2.95 -13.48 15.75
C LYS A 84 -1.65 -13.49 14.93
N ASP A 85 -1.75 -13.74 13.63
CA ASP A 85 -0.58 -14.06 12.79
C ASP A 85 -0.05 -12.84 12.02
N LYS A 86 -0.84 -11.77 11.87
CA LYS A 86 -0.37 -10.51 11.29
C LYS A 86 -0.04 -9.55 12.42
N TYR A 87 1.24 -9.32 12.62
CA TYR A 87 1.76 -8.45 13.68
C TYR A 87 1.62 -6.97 13.30
N ALA A 88 1.27 -6.17 14.31
CA ALA A 88 1.28 -4.72 14.27
C ALA A 88 2.69 -4.19 13.95
N LYS A 89 2.77 -3.02 13.31
CA LYS A 89 4.02 -2.40 12.90
C LYS A 89 3.99 -0.89 13.14
N ILE A 90 5.09 -0.36 13.65
CA ILE A 90 5.37 1.06 13.74
C ILE A 90 6.66 1.31 12.96
N CYS A 91 6.55 1.99 11.83
CA CYS A 91 7.70 2.46 11.06
C CYS A 91 7.83 3.98 11.15
N PHE A 92 9.05 4.46 11.35
CA PHE A 92 9.38 5.87 11.40
C PHE A 92 10.72 6.11 10.69
N GLU A 93 10.75 7.02 9.72
CA GLU A 93 11.95 7.32 8.92
C GLU A 93 12.62 6.09 8.27
N ASP A 94 11.81 5.13 7.82
CA ASP A 94 12.23 3.83 7.25
C ASP A 94 12.84 2.84 8.25
N GLU A 95 12.87 3.20 9.54
CA GLU A 95 13.23 2.31 10.63
C GLU A 95 11.98 1.64 11.21
N LEU A 96 12.01 0.32 11.34
CA LEU A 96 10.95 -0.43 12.00
C LEU A 96 11.15 -0.34 13.52
N LEU A 97 10.43 0.56 14.19
CA LEU A 97 10.53 0.76 15.63
C LEU A 97 9.90 -0.38 16.42
N MET A 98 8.75 -0.86 15.95
CA MET A 98 8.05 -2.01 16.52
C MET A 98 7.52 -2.90 15.40
N GLY A 99 7.71 -4.21 15.52
CA GLY A 99 7.20 -5.19 14.58
C GLY A 99 7.68 -6.61 14.89
N GLU A 100 7.26 -7.55 14.06
CA GLU A 100 7.70 -8.96 14.14
C GLU A 100 9.23 -9.09 14.04
N LYS A 101 9.86 -8.37 13.09
CA LYS A 101 11.30 -8.43 12.87
C LYS A 101 12.12 -7.96 14.08
N THR A 102 11.61 -6.99 14.83
CA THR A 102 12.25 -6.45 16.04
C THR A 102 11.87 -7.23 17.31
N ARG A 103 10.94 -8.19 17.21
CA ARG A 103 10.49 -9.06 18.33
C ARG A 103 10.07 -8.29 19.59
N ASN A 104 9.55 -7.09 19.43
CA ASN A 104 9.15 -6.20 20.54
C ASN A 104 7.66 -5.82 20.52
N VAL A 105 6.87 -6.45 19.63
CA VAL A 105 5.40 -6.32 19.59
C VAL A 105 4.77 -7.43 20.40
N GLY A 106 3.72 -7.10 21.15
CA GLY A 106 2.93 -8.05 21.93
C GLY A 106 1.44 -7.69 21.90
N ARG A 107 0.60 -8.61 22.39
CA ARG A 107 -0.85 -8.39 22.57
C ARG A 107 -1.08 -7.12 23.39
N GLY A 108 -2.13 -6.35 23.04
CA GLY A 108 -2.46 -5.10 23.71
C GLY A 108 -2.19 -3.85 22.88
N ILE A 109 -1.89 -2.75 23.57
CA ILE A 109 -1.51 -1.47 22.95
C ILE A 109 0.02 -1.38 22.93
N ASN A 110 0.58 -1.21 21.74
CA ASN A 110 2.01 -1.08 21.48
C ASN A 110 2.31 0.40 21.24
N ILE A 111 3.26 0.97 21.98
CA ILE A 111 3.56 2.40 22.00
C ILE A 111 5.04 2.64 21.72
N ALA A 112 5.34 3.49 20.74
CA ALA A 112 6.67 4.03 20.50
C ALA A 112 6.68 5.55 20.78
N ILE A 113 7.70 6.01 21.51
CA ILE A 113 7.94 7.42 21.82
C ILE A 113 9.20 7.85 21.08
N VAL A 114 9.10 8.90 20.28
CA VAL A 114 10.20 9.47 19.49
C VAL A 114 10.38 10.94 19.86
N ASN A 115 11.63 11.37 20.03
CA ASN A 115 11.96 12.78 20.22
C ASN A 115 11.73 13.52 18.89
N TYR A 116 10.81 14.47 18.87
CA TYR A 116 10.43 15.19 17.66
C TYR A 116 11.58 16.04 17.09
N MET A 117 12.41 16.64 17.94
CA MET A 117 13.50 17.52 17.51
C MET A 117 14.62 16.75 16.81
N THR A 118 14.93 15.55 17.30
CA THR A 118 16.09 14.77 16.82
C THR A 118 15.70 13.59 15.94
N GLY A 119 14.43 13.19 15.93
CA GLY A 119 13.94 11.98 15.26
C GLY A 119 14.39 10.68 15.94
N LYS A 120 15.03 10.74 17.11
CA LYS A 120 15.53 9.55 17.81
C LYS A 120 14.45 8.89 18.66
N VAL A 121 14.39 7.56 18.62
CA VAL A 121 13.54 6.77 19.52
C VAL A 121 13.97 6.99 20.97
N ILE A 122 13.00 7.28 21.83
CA ILE A 122 13.18 7.40 23.29
C ILE A 122 12.87 6.07 23.95
N ALA A 123 11.72 5.46 23.63
CA ALA A 123 11.29 4.21 24.22
C ALA A 123 10.25 3.50 23.36
N THR A 124 10.22 2.17 23.43
CA THR A 124 9.16 1.32 22.86
C THR A 124 8.68 0.34 23.92
N ARG A 125 7.36 0.13 24.01
CA ARG A 125 6.78 -0.82 24.98
C ARG A 125 5.39 -1.26 24.54
N HIS A 126 5.02 -2.50 24.84
CA HIS A 126 3.66 -2.99 24.71
C HIS A 126 3.02 -3.20 26.08
N PHE A 127 1.69 -3.08 26.14
CA PHE A 127 0.91 -3.23 27.34
C PHE A 127 -0.29 -4.12 27.06
N ASP A 128 -0.29 -5.33 27.62
CA ASP A 128 -1.37 -6.31 27.44
C ASP A 128 -2.68 -5.78 28.04
N MET A 129 -3.69 -5.61 27.18
CA MET A 129 -5.02 -5.13 27.57
C MET A 129 -6.04 -6.26 27.68
N PHE A 130 -5.64 -7.53 27.57
CA PHE A 130 -6.47 -8.70 27.78
C PHE A 130 -6.17 -9.36 29.15
N GLU A 131 -4.89 -9.46 29.51
CA GLU A 131 -4.42 -10.02 30.78
C GLU A 131 -3.62 -9.00 31.62
N GLY A 132 -3.59 -9.22 32.94
CA GLY A 132 -2.86 -8.37 33.88
C GLY A 132 -3.56 -7.03 34.20
N ASP A 133 -2.83 -6.13 34.86
CA ASP A 133 -3.27 -4.76 35.15
C ASP A 133 -2.29 -3.74 34.57
N ASN A 134 -2.26 -3.66 33.24
CA ASN A 134 -1.28 -2.84 32.52
C ASN A 134 -1.80 -1.45 32.17
N SER A 135 -3.08 -1.14 32.43
CA SER A 135 -3.68 0.14 32.06
C SER A 135 -3.04 1.31 32.83
N GLY A 136 -2.81 1.17 34.14
CA GLY A 136 -2.09 2.18 34.95
C GLY A 136 -0.61 2.33 34.56
N PRO A 137 0.17 1.24 34.43
CA PRO A 137 1.53 1.28 33.91
C PRO A 137 1.65 1.95 32.52
N MET A 138 0.71 1.70 31.62
CA MET A 138 0.64 2.33 30.30
C MET A 138 0.45 3.85 30.44
N THR A 139 -0.47 4.29 31.29
CA THR A 139 -0.70 5.71 31.55
C THR A 139 0.57 6.40 32.07
N LYS A 140 1.29 5.77 33.01
CA LYS A 140 2.57 6.29 33.52
C LYS A 140 3.63 6.39 32.41
N PHE A 141 3.71 5.40 31.53
CA PHE A 141 4.63 5.42 30.40
C PHE A 141 4.33 6.59 29.43
N ILE A 142 3.07 6.79 29.06
CA ILE A 142 2.62 7.91 28.23
C ILE A 142 2.95 9.26 28.91
N GLN A 143 2.68 9.37 30.21
CA GLN A 143 2.94 10.58 30.98
C GLN A 143 4.44 10.86 31.15
N SER A 144 5.29 9.83 31.17
CA SER A 144 6.74 9.98 31.26
C SER A 144 7.40 10.53 29.99
N ALA A 145 6.70 10.53 28.84
CA ALA A 145 7.20 11.11 27.61
C ALA A 145 7.57 12.59 27.82
N PRO A 146 8.78 13.05 27.47
CA PRO A 146 9.14 14.45 27.59
C PRO A 146 8.32 15.32 26.61
N PRO A 147 8.18 16.63 26.86
CA PRO A 147 7.68 17.56 25.86
C PRO A 147 8.47 17.46 24.54
N LYS A 148 7.84 17.82 23.42
CA LYS A 148 8.37 17.62 22.06
C LYS A 148 8.62 16.14 21.74
N SER A 149 7.67 15.29 22.08
CA SER A 149 7.68 13.87 21.69
C SER A 149 6.53 13.55 20.73
N LEU A 150 6.80 12.68 19.77
CA LEU A 150 5.79 11.97 19.00
C LEU A 150 5.48 10.64 19.70
N LEU A 151 4.20 10.30 19.81
CA LEU A 151 3.76 9.02 20.33
C LEU A 151 2.96 8.29 19.24
N PHE A 152 3.40 7.08 18.93
CA PHE A 152 2.75 6.18 17.98
C PHE A 152 2.14 5.03 18.75
N MET A 153 0.86 4.74 18.56
CA MET A 153 0.14 3.69 19.25
C MET A 153 -0.56 2.78 18.24
N VAL A 154 -0.42 1.46 18.40
CA VAL A 154 -1.08 0.46 17.55
C VAL A 154 -1.59 -0.71 18.40
N THR A 155 -2.75 -1.28 18.06
CA THR A 155 -3.25 -2.48 18.74
C THR A 155 -2.74 -3.77 18.08
N GLN A 156 -2.52 -4.80 18.90
CA GLN A 156 -2.31 -6.18 18.47
C GLN A 156 -3.28 -7.08 19.23
N ASP A 157 -4.02 -7.93 18.52
CA ASP A 157 -5.03 -8.85 19.06
C ASP A 157 -6.17 -8.12 19.81
N ASP A 158 -5.98 -7.71 21.07
CA ASP A 158 -6.97 -6.96 21.85
C ASP A 158 -6.35 -5.82 22.64
N GLY A 159 -6.82 -4.59 22.38
CA GLY A 159 -6.40 -3.37 23.07
C GLY A 159 -7.40 -2.82 24.09
N ALA A 160 -8.53 -3.52 24.34
CA ALA A 160 -9.69 -2.91 24.99
C ALA A 160 -10.15 -3.56 26.30
N SER A 161 -10.04 -4.89 26.46
CA SER A 161 -10.76 -5.62 27.53
C SER A 161 -10.48 -5.10 28.95
N ARG A 162 -9.24 -4.70 29.22
CA ARG A 162 -8.78 -4.18 30.51
C ARG A 162 -8.31 -2.73 30.45
N LEU A 163 -8.66 -2.02 29.37
CA LEU A 163 -8.37 -0.60 29.24
C LEU A 163 -9.30 0.21 30.16
N LYS A 164 -8.73 0.74 31.24
CA LYS A 164 -9.47 1.49 32.27
C LYS A 164 -9.79 2.92 31.83
N GLU A 165 -10.80 3.50 32.48
CA GLU A 165 -11.31 4.84 32.21
C GLU A 165 -10.25 5.94 32.31
N ASP A 166 -9.34 5.85 33.29
CA ASP A 166 -8.26 6.84 33.45
C ASP A 166 -7.25 6.80 32.30
N ALA A 167 -6.97 5.63 31.75
CA ALA A 167 -6.12 5.52 30.56
C ALA A 167 -6.81 6.08 29.32
N LYS A 168 -8.11 5.85 29.16
CA LYS A 168 -8.91 6.45 28.08
C LYS A 168 -8.87 7.98 28.16
N LYS A 169 -9.06 8.57 29.35
CA LYS A 169 -8.94 10.02 29.59
C LYS A 169 -7.58 10.57 29.17
N VAL A 170 -6.49 9.88 29.51
CA VAL A 170 -5.14 10.34 29.15
C VAL A 170 -4.90 10.28 27.65
N ILE A 171 -5.35 9.23 26.96
CA ILE A 171 -5.21 9.12 25.51
C ILE A 171 -6.13 10.12 24.79
N GLU A 172 -7.34 10.36 25.30
CA GLU A 172 -8.28 11.38 24.80
C GLU A 172 -7.71 12.79 24.95
N ALA A 173 -7.05 13.09 26.08
CA ALA A 173 -6.37 14.37 26.30
C ALA A 173 -5.19 14.60 25.34
N LEU A 174 -4.63 13.53 24.77
CA LEU A 174 -3.65 13.60 23.66
C LEU A 174 -4.33 13.78 22.29
N GLY A 175 -5.64 13.96 22.25
CA GLY A 175 -6.41 14.25 21.04
C GLY A 175 -7.00 13.02 20.34
N SER A 176 -6.98 11.83 20.96
CA SER A 176 -7.70 10.69 20.37
C SER A 176 -9.20 10.96 20.38
N LYS A 177 -9.84 10.79 19.22
CA LYS A 177 -11.28 10.87 19.05
C LYS A 177 -11.95 9.50 19.15
N GLN A 178 -11.18 8.40 19.02
CA GLN A 178 -11.73 7.05 18.95
C GLN A 178 -11.45 6.16 20.17
N ILE A 179 -10.53 6.54 21.08
CA ILE A 179 -10.18 5.68 22.23
C ILE A 179 -11.37 5.38 23.14
N ARG A 180 -12.35 6.29 23.22
CA ARG A 180 -13.60 6.08 23.95
C ARG A 180 -14.46 4.97 23.36
N ASN A 181 -14.41 4.83 22.04
CA ASN A 181 -15.19 3.89 21.26
C ASN A 181 -14.51 2.53 21.10
N ILE A 182 -13.29 2.34 21.59
CA ILE A 182 -12.57 1.09 21.42
C ILE A 182 -13.30 -0.07 22.12
N ARG A 183 -13.45 -1.18 21.41
CA ARG A 183 -14.15 -2.40 21.85
C ARG A 183 -13.21 -3.59 21.76
N PHE A 184 -13.61 -4.70 22.36
CA PHE A 184 -12.90 -5.98 22.26
C PHE A 184 -12.44 -6.27 20.82
N ARG A 185 -11.13 -6.49 20.66
CA ARG A 185 -10.45 -6.77 19.37
C ARG A 185 -10.57 -5.69 18.29
N SER A 186 -10.88 -4.45 18.65
CA SER A 186 -10.82 -3.36 17.68
C SER A 186 -9.37 -3.15 17.21
N SER A 187 -9.18 -3.12 15.90
CA SER A 187 -7.96 -2.66 15.25
C SER A 187 -7.91 -1.14 15.37
N TRP A 188 -6.87 -0.59 15.98
CA TRP A 188 -6.73 0.85 16.21
C TRP A 188 -5.28 1.28 16.05
N VAL A 189 -5.09 2.43 15.40
CA VAL A 189 -3.81 3.10 15.25
C VAL A 189 -3.98 4.58 15.55
N PHE A 190 -2.99 5.18 16.20
CA PHE A 190 -3.03 6.56 16.62
C PHE A 190 -1.65 7.19 16.68
N LEU A 191 -1.55 8.41 16.13
CA LEU A 191 -0.42 9.30 16.18
C LEU A 191 -0.81 10.55 16.97
N THR A 192 0.02 10.90 17.95
CA THR A 192 -0.11 12.15 18.69
C THR A 192 1.23 12.80 18.97
N ALA A 193 1.19 14.06 19.36
CA ALA A 193 2.33 14.86 19.78
C ALA A 193 2.10 15.36 21.21
N LYS A 194 3.17 15.39 22.00
CA LYS A 194 3.16 15.96 23.34
C LYS A 194 3.93 17.27 23.36
N GLY A 195 3.26 18.35 23.77
CA GLY A 195 3.85 19.69 23.88
C GLY A 195 3.88 20.50 22.58
N PHE A 196 3.18 20.04 21.54
CA PHE A 196 2.89 20.80 20.31
C PHE A 196 1.72 20.15 19.56
N GLU A 197 1.14 20.86 18.60
CA GLU A 197 0.05 20.35 17.77
C GLU A 197 0.57 19.83 16.43
N LEU A 198 0.00 18.72 15.98
CA LEU A 198 0.23 18.21 14.64
C LEU A 198 -0.69 18.93 13.63
N PRO A 199 -0.24 19.14 12.38
CA PRO A 199 -1.10 19.66 11.31
C PRO A 199 -2.40 18.86 11.18
N ALA A 200 -3.51 19.57 10.95
CA ALA A 200 -4.85 18.97 10.92
C ALA A 200 -5.08 18.04 9.72
N GLU A 201 -4.31 18.25 8.65
CA GLU A 201 -4.39 17.52 7.38
C GLU A 201 -3.81 16.11 7.47
N ILE A 202 -2.98 15.84 8.48
CA ILE A 202 -2.32 14.55 8.65
C ILE A 202 -3.32 13.54 9.23
N GLN A 203 -3.48 12.40 8.55
CA GLN A 203 -4.27 11.29 9.08
C GLN A 203 -3.58 10.71 10.32
N ARG A 204 -4.16 10.99 11.49
CA ARG A 204 -3.55 10.67 12.78
C ARG A 204 -4.24 9.55 13.55
N GLU A 205 -5.40 9.09 13.11
CA GLU A 205 -6.15 8.05 13.83
C GLU A 205 -7.00 7.24 12.87
N ASN A 206 -7.10 5.93 13.11
CA ASN A 206 -8.03 5.05 12.41
C ASN A 206 -8.45 3.90 13.33
N ILE A 207 -9.70 3.46 13.21
CA ILE A 207 -10.26 2.36 13.99
C ILE A 207 -11.15 1.47 13.12
N ASN A 208 -11.09 0.16 13.37
CA ASN A 208 -12.00 -0.82 12.78
C ASN A 208 -12.45 -1.79 13.88
N HIS A 209 -13.76 -1.93 14.04
CA HIS A 209 -14.36 -2.74 15.09
C HIS A 209 -14.57 -4.18 14.63
N SER A 210 -14.47 -5.12 15.58
CA SER A 210 -14.84 -6.51 15.33
C SER A 210 -16.34 -6.63 15.09
N GLU A 211 -16.72 -7.09 13.90
CA GLU A 211 -18.09 -7.38 13.50
C GLU A 211 -18.13 -8.74 12.81
N SER A 212 -18.88 -9.71 13.33
CA SER A 212 -18.86 -11.09 12.84
C SER A 212 -19.09 -11.22 11.32
N ALA A 213 -19.95 -10.36 10.75
CA ALA A 213 -20.26 -10.34 9.32
C ALA A 213 -19.17 -9.71 8.43
N ARG A 214 -18.27 -8.89 9.00
CA ARG A 214 -17.24 -8.13 8.25
C ARG A 214 -15.80 -8.49 8.64
N ASN A 215 -15.65 -9.35 9.63
CA ASN A 215 -14.34 -9.77 10.13
C ASN A 215 -13.54 -10.46 9.03
N ARG A 216 -12.34 -9.95 8.76
CA ARG A 216 -11.39 -10.53 7.80
C ARG A 216 -10.80 -11.83 8.32
N TYR A 217 -10.70 -11.98 9.64
CA TYR A 217 -10.17 -13.16 10.31
C TYR A 217 -11.22 -13.75 11.24
N SER A 218 -11.09 -15.03 11.60
CA SER A 218 -12.06 -15.71 12.49
C SER A 218 -12.14 -15.06 13.87
N GLY A 219 -13.03 -14.09 14.05
CA GLY A 219 -13.21 -13.33 15.29
C GLY A 219 -12.34 -12.08 15.45
N TRP A 220 -11.65 -11.60 14.40
CA TRP A 220 -10.93 -10.32 14.40
C TRP A 220 -11.22 -9.50 13.14
N PRO A 221 -11.28 -8.16 13.25
CA PRO A 221 -11.46 -7.28 12.11
C PRO A 221 -10.19 -7.23 11.24
N ALA A 222 -10.30 -6.63 10.06
CA ALA A 222 -9.13 -6.28 9.28
C ALA A 222 -8.22 -5.32 10.05
N GLU A 223 -6.92 -5.44 9.82
CA GLU A 223 -5.92 -4.49 10.26
C GLU A 223 -6.19 -3.10 9.66
N VAL A 224 -5.87 -2.05 10.41
CA VAL A 224 -5.97 -0.66 9.94
C VAL A 224 -4.59 -0.05 9.81
N GLN A 225 -4.46 0.83 8.81
CA GLN A 225 -3.23 1.54 8.52
C GLN A 225 -3.48 3.04 8.47
N ILE A 226 -2.49 3.80 8.93
CA ILE A 226 -2.32 5.22 8.60
C ILE A 226 -0.86 5.45 8.23
N GLU A 227 -0.62 6.35 7.28
CA GLU A 227 0.71 6.79 6.88
C GLU A 227 0.70 8.27 6.56
N GLY A 228 1.85 8.92 6.68
CA GLY A 228 1.94 10.34 6.41
C GLY A 228 3.31 10.93 6.71
N CYS A 229 3.39 12.25 6.56
CA CYS A 229 4.62 13.02 6.66
C CYS A 229 4.44 14.13 7.69
N ILE A 230 5.24 14.12 8.76
CA ILE A 230 5.17 15.09 9.86
C ILE A 230 6.21 16.20 9.59
N PRO A 231 5.83 17.48 9.43
CA PRO A 231 6.80 18.56 9.28
C PRO A 231 7.78 18.61 10.44
N LYS A 232 9.07 18.77 10.14
CA LYS A 232 10.09 19.05 11.16
C LYS A 232 10.04 20.52 11.53
N GLN A 233 10.42 20.86 12.77
CA GLN A 233 10.64 22.26 13.10
C GLN A 233 11.74 22.83 12.19
N PRO A 234 11.62 24.09 11.73
CA PRO A 234 12.73 24.77 11.08
C PRO A 234 13.93 24.74 12.04
N SER A 235 15.07 24.27 11.53
CA SER A 235 16.36 24.33 12.22
C SER A 235 16.83 25.77 12.39
#